data_AF-A0A7C5MFS2-F1
#
_entry.id   AF-A0A7C5MFS2-F1
#
_cell.length_a   1.000
_cell.length_b   1.000
_cell.length_c   1.000
_cell.angle_alpha   90.00
_cell.angle_beta   90.00
_cell.angle_gamma   90.00
#
_symmetry.space_group_name_H-M   'P 1'
#
loop_
_entity.id
_entity.type
_entity.pdbx_description
1 polymer ?
#
loop_
_entity_poly.entity_id
_entity_poly.type
_entity_poly.pdbx_seq_one_letter_code
_entity_poly.pdbx_strand_id
1 'polypeptide(L)'
;MKSSDKEFLNMLREQKALEIKVANELNSTINKTSNEVVKLLLDVIRMDSLKHAHILQSLEDIIQGKIFSSVEKTEVKEALKKHINEEQEMLNKMEELAKKVDEEHVKLILEGILSEEYRHHTSLKQLYDFLEKIEGITEEDLWDYLNRWANFST
;
A
#
# COMPACT_ATOMS: atom_id res chain seq x y z
N MET A 1 11.14 24.90 13.45
CA MET A 1 9.84 24.55 12.85
C MET A 1 8.96 25.80 12.87
N LYS A 2 8.62 26.34 11.69
CA LYS A 2 7.79 27.56 11.60
C LYS A 2 6.38 27.25 12.13
N SER A 3 5.62 28.29 12.50
CA SER A 3 4.24 28.12 12.99
C SER A 3 3.35 27.37 11.98
N SER A 4 3.57 27.62 10.69
CA SER A 4 2.93 26.93 9.56
C SER A 4 3.16 25.42 9.55
N ASP A 5 4.38 24.98 9.89
CA ASP A 5 4.78 23.58 9.81
C ASP A 5 4.15 22.78 10.97
N LYS A 6 3.99 23.42 12.15
CA LYS A 6 3.30 22.82 13.30
C LYS A 6 1.81 22.65 13.05
N GLU A 7 1.18 23.66 12.49
CA GLU A 7 -0.25 23.63 12.14
C GLU A 7 -0.52 22.55 11.08
N PHE A 8 0.29 22.51 10.02
CA PHE A 8 0.17 21.50 8.98
C PHE A 8 0.35 20.07 9.51
N LEU A 9 1.37 19.82 10.35
CA LEU A 9 1.56 18.52 10.99
C LEU A 9 0.37 18.13 11.88
N ASN A 10 -0.29 19.09 12.53
CA ASN A 10 -1.50 18.83 13.29
C ASN A 10 -2.66 18.40 12.38
N MET A 11 -2.85 19.07 11.24
CA MET A 11 -3.87 18.70 10.25
C MET A 11 -3.66 17.27 9.72
N LEU A 12 -2.40 16.88 9.42
CA LEU A 12 -2.09 15.51 8.99
C LEU A 12 -2.48 14.47 10.06
N ARG A 13 -2.20 14.77 11.33
CA ARG A 13 -2.54 13.88 12.45
C ARG A 13 -4.04 13.75 12.65
N GLU A 14 -4.77 14.85 12.55
CA GLU A 14 -6.23 14.87 12.67
C GLU A 14 -6.88 14.04 11.55
N GLN A 15 -6.44 14.24 10.30
CA GLN A 15 -6.93 13.44 9.18
C GLN A 15 -6.58 11.95 9.34
N LYS A 16 -5.36 11.63 9.76
CA LYS A 16 -4.93 10.25 10.03
C LYS A 16 -5.81 9.59 11.11
N ALA A 17 -6.12 10.31 12.18
CA ALA A 17 -6.98 9.82 13.25
C ALA A 17 -8.41 9.56 12.74
N LEU A 18 -8.91 10.41 11.83
CA LEU A 18 -10.22 10.21 11.20
C LEU A 18 -10.24 8.95 10.32
N GLU A 19 -9.22 8.73 9.49
CA GLU A 19 -9.10 7.53 8.66
C GLU A 19 -9.10 6.24 9.51
N ILE A 20 -8.31 6.23 10.59
CA ILE A 20 -8.25 5.08 11.52
C ILE A 20 -9.62 4.85 12.19
N LYS A 21 -10.30 5.93 12.59
CA LYS A 21 -11.65 5.84 13.18
C LYS A 21 -12.63 5.21 12.18
N VAL A 22 -12.66 5.69 10.94
CA VAL A 22 -13.54 5.17 9.88
C VAL A 22 -13.25 3.68 9.63
N ALA A 23 -11.99 3.28 9.55
CA ALA A 23 -11.62 1.87 9.39
C ALA A 23 -12.16 0.99 10.53
N ASN A 24 -12.08 1.45 11.78
CA ASN A 24 -12.59 0.70 12.93
C ASN A 24 -14.14 0.60 12.95
N GLU A 25 -14.83 1.67 12.56
CA GLU A 25 -16.30 1.69 12.43
C GLU A 25 -16.79 0.76 11.31
N LEU A 26 -16.09 0.75 10.17
CA LEU A 26 -16.37 -0.18 9.06
C LEU A 26 -16.13 -1.62 9.49
N ASN A 27 -15.05 -1.92 10.23
CA ASN A 27 -14.79 -3.26 10.74
C ASN A 27 -15.95 -3.79 11.61
N SER A 28 -16.49 -2.92 12.47
CA SER A 28 -17.66 -3.24 13.30
C SER A 28 -18.93 -3.48 12.47
N THR A 29 -19.02 -2.87 11.29
CA THR A 29 -20.15 -3.02 10.36
C THR A 29 -20.03 -4.30 9.53
N ILE A 30 -18.82 -4.65 9.08
CA ILE A 30 -18.51 -5.89 8.37
C ILE A 30 -18.91 -7.12 9.18
N ASN A 31 -18.64 -7.09 10.49
CA ASN A 31 -18.99 -8.18 11.42
C ASN A 31 -20.51 -8.39 11.61
N LYS A 32 -21.37 -7.50 11.09
CA LYS A 32 -22.84 -7.59 11.21
C LYS A 32 -23.51 -8.22 9.99
N THR A 33 -22.78 -8.44 8.90
CA THR A 33 -23.32 -9.02 7.68
C THR A 33 -22.68 -10.38 7.41
N SER A 34 -23.46 -11.32 6.89
CA SER A 34 -22.98 -12.60 6.35
C SER A 34 -22.89 -12.59 4.81
N ASN A 35 -23.31 -11.52 4.16
CA ASN A 35 -23.26 -11.41 2.70
C ASN A 35 -21.84 -11.00 2.25
N GLU A 36 -21.17 -11.89 1.53
CA GLU A 36 -19.77 -11.71 1.11
C GLU A 36 -19.53 -10.54 0.15
N VAL A 37 -20.50 -10.19 -0.70
CA VAL A 37 -20.37 -9.03 -1.59
C VAL A 37 -20.41 -7.73 -0.78
N VAL A 38 -21.34 -7.64 0.18
CA VAL A 38 -21.40 -6.48 1.09
C VAL A 38 -20.15 -6.40 1.96
N LYS A 39 -19.65 -7.53 2.48
CA LYS A 39 -18.40 -7.57 3.23
C LYS A 39 -17.24 -7.06 2.38
N LEU A 40 -17.05 -7.60 1.18
CA LEU A 40 -15.98 -7.20 0.26
C LEU A 40 -15.94 -5.68 0.06
N LEU A 41 -17.08 -5.07 -0.29
CA LEU A 41 -17.14 -3.63 -0.55
C LEU A 41 -16.79 -2.79 0.69
N LEU A 42 -17.27 -3.19 1.87
CA LEU A 42 -16.94 -2.51 3.12
C LEU A 42 -15.47 -2.72 3.52
N ASP A 43 -14.93 -3.92 3.27
CA ASP A 43 -13.54 -4.28 3.59
C ASP A 43 -12.55 -3.51 2.72
N VAL A 44 -12.84 -3.34 1.42
CA VAL A 44 -12.04 -2.51 0.51
C VAL A 44 -11.97 -1.06 1.00
N ILE A 45 -13.11 -0.45 1.36
CA ILE A 45 -13.12 0.92 1.89
C ILE A 45 -12.35 0.99 3.22
N ARG A 46 -12.48 -0.03 4.08
CA ARG A 46 -11.69 -0.12 5.32
C ARG A 46 -10.19 -0.14 5.02
N MET A 47 -9.77 -0.97 4.06
CA MET A 47 -8.37 -1.09 3.66
C MET A 47 -7.83 0.21 3.06
N ASP A 48 -8.63 0.93 2.27
CA ASP A 48 -8.26 2.24 1.73
C ASP A 48 -8.07 3.28 2.83
N SER A 49 -8.95 3.33 3.83
CA SER A 49 -8.75 4.21 4.98
C SER A 49 -7.45 3.90 5.74
N LEU A 50 -7.12 2.61 5.93
CA LEU A 50 -5.84 2.24 6.54
C LEU A 50 -4.65 2.65 5.66
N LYS A 51 -4.73 2.44 4.35
CA LYS A 51 -3.74 2.91 3.37
C LYS A 51 -3.53 4.42 3.48
N HIS A 52 -4.59 5.22 3.50
CA HIS A 52 -4.52 6.67 3.65
C HIS A 52 -3.88 7.09 4.98
N ALA A 53 -4.23 6.43 6.09
CA ALA A 53 -3.60 6.67 7.37
C ALA A 53 -2.07 6.43 7.34
N HIS A 54 -1.63 5.38 6.64
CA HIS A 54 -0.20 5.10 6.44
C HIS A 54 0.50 6.14 5.56
N ILE A 55 -0.15 6.61 4.49
CA ILE A 55 0.37 7.71 3.66
C ILE A 55 0.54 8.97 4.51
N LEU A 56 -0.48 9.35 5.29
CA LEU A 56 -0.44 10.54 6.16
C LEU A 56 0.64 10.43 7.24
N GLN A 57 0.85 9.24 7.81
CA GLN A 57 1.97 8.97 8.71
C GLN A 57 3.31 9.13 8.01
N SER A 58 3.45 8.61 6.79
CA SER A 58 4.69 8.71 6.01
C SER A 58 5.04 10.16 5.69
N LEU A 59 4.06 10.98 5.33
CA LEU A 59 4.25 12.42 5.13
C LEU A 59 4.72 13.11 6.41
N GLU A 60 4.09 12.83 7.55
CA GLU A 60 4.51 13.35 8.86
C GLU A 60 5.96 12.96 9.18
N ASP A 61 6.33 11.69 8.93
CA ASP A 61 7.65 11.15 9.23
C ASP A 61 8.75 11.78 8.38
N ILE A 62 8.52 11.95 7.08
CA ILE A 62 9.47 12.62 6.18
C ILE A 62 9.66 14.09 6.59
N ILE A 63 8.57 14.82 6.86
CA ILE A 63 8.64 16.23 7.32
C ILE A 63 9.42 16.37 8.64
N GLN A 64 9.37 15.34 9.50
CA GLN A 64 10.12 15.28 10.75
C GLN A 64 11.57 14.80 10.58
N GLY A 65 12.00 14.48 9.35
CA GLY A 65 13.34 14.02 9.03
C GLY A 65 13.62 12.59 9.50
N LYS A 66 12.59 11.75 9.66
CA LYS A 66 12.79 10.32 9.97
C LYS A 66 13.27 9.61 8.72
N ILE A 67 14.44 8.97 8.83
CA ILE A 67 15.07 8.19 7.77
C ILE A 67 15.28 6.74 8.22
N PHE A 68 15.39 5.83 7.24
CA PHE A 68 15.67 4.42 7.47
C PHE A 68 16.97 4.20 8.25
N SER A 69 16.96 3.23 9.17
CA SER A 69 18.21 2.68 9.70
C SER A 69 18.82 1.65 8.74
N SER A 70 20.14 1.42 8.81
CA SER A 70 20.82 0.43 7.96
C SER A 70 20.43 -1.02 8.26
N VAL A 71 20.06 -1.33 9.51
CA VAL A 71 19.60 -2.67 9.93
C VAL A 71 18.22 -2.96 9.34
N GLU A 72 17.29 -2.01 9.51
CA GLU A 72 15.93 -2.07 8.96
C GLU A 72 15.94 -2.32 7.45
N LYS A 73 16.83 -1.63 6.72
CA LYS A 73 16.99 -1.81 5.27
C LYS A 73 17.29 -3.26 4.87
N THR A 74 18.15 -3.95 5.61
CA THR A 74 18.55 -5.32 5.28
C THR A 74 17.40 -6.30 5.51
N GLU A 75 16.71 -6.18 6.65
CA GLU A 75 15.57 -7.03 6.99
C GLU A 75 14.42 -6.84 5.99
N VAL A 76 14.11 -5.60 5.64
CA VAL A 76 13.08 -5.27 4.64
C VAL A 76 13.44 -5.84 3.27
N LYS A 77 14.72 -5.75 2.83
CA LYS A 77 15.13 -6.31 1.54
C LYS A 77 14.92 -7.83 1.45
N GLU A 78 15.29 -8.57 2.50
CA GLU A 78 15.10 -10.02 2.50
C GLU A 78 13.62 -10.40 2.46
N ALA A 79 12.77 -9.67 3.19
CA ALA A 79 11.32 -9.85 3.14
C ALA A 79 10.76 -9.55 1.73
N LEU A 80 11.19 -8.45 1.09
CA LEU A 80 10.76 -8.09 -0.26
C LEU A 80 11.14 -9.14 -1.30
N LYS A 81 12.35 -9.69 -1.22
CA LYS A 81 12.78 -10.75 -2.13
C LYS A 81 11.86 -11.97 -2.06
N LYS A 82 11.42 -12.33 -0.85
CA LYS A 82 10.44 -13.41 -0.67
C LYS A 82 9.11 -13.05 -1.32
N HIS A 83 8.55 -11.87 -1.04
CA HIS A 83 7.27 -11.44 -1.58
C HIS A 83 7.27 -11.29 -3.11
N ILE A 84 8.34 -10.80 -3.73
CA ILE A 84 8.48 -10.74 -5.20
C ILE A 84 8.35 -12.13 -5.83
N ASN A 85 8.87 -13.18 -5.18
CA ASN A 85 8.71 -14.55 -5.68
C ASN A 85 7.28 -15.07 -5.48
N GLU A 86 6.64 -14.75 -4.34
CA GLU A 86 5.25 -15.11 -4.06
C GLU A 86 4.29 -14.44 -5.06
N GLU A 87 4.46 -13.15 -5.35
CA GLU A 87 3.69 -12.42 -6.36
C GLU A 87 3.83 -13.05 -7.75
N GLN A 88 5.04 -13.46 -8.14
CA GLN A 88 5.26 -14.14 -9.41
C GLN A 88 4.50 -15.48 -9.49
N GLU A 89 4.44 -16.22 -8.38
CA GLU A 89 3.65 -17.45 -8.30
C GLU A 89 2.15 -17.16 -8.38
N MET A 90 1.67 -16.11 -7.70
CA MET A 90 0.27 -15.68 -7.74
C MET A 90 -0.15 -15.27 -9.16
N LEU A 91 0.68 -14.49 -9.86
CA LEU A 91 0.45 -14.12 -11.27
C LEU A 91 0.27 -15.35 -12.16
N ASN A 92 1.19 -16.32 -12.08
CA ASN A 92 1.12 -17.53 -12.89
C ASN A 92 -0.17 -18.33 -12.61
N LYS A 93 -0.56 -18.46 -11.34
CA LYS A 93 -1.79 -19.16 -10.95
C LYS A 93 -3.05 -18.42 -11.42
N MET A 94 -3.07 -17.09 -11.31
CA MET A 94 -4.20 -16.27 -11.73
C MET A 94 -4.38 -16.29 -13.25
N GLU A 95 -3.29 -16.29 -14.02
CA GLU A 95 -3.36 -16.46 -15.47
C GLU A 95 -3.91 -17.83 -15.88
N GLU A 96 -3.51 -18.91 -15.18
CA GLU A 96 -4.08 -20.23 -15.42
C GLU A 96 -5.57 -20.31 -15.07
N LEU A 97 -5.98 -19.64 -13.99
CA LEU A 97 -7.37 -19.58 -13.56
C LEU A 97 -8.22 -18.83 -14.59
N ALA A 98 -7.78 -17.65 -15.01
CA ALA A 98 -8.48 -16.83 -16.00
C ALA A 98 -8.67 -17.55 -17.35
N LYS A 99 -7.73 -18.41 -17.75
CA LYS A 99 -7.83 -19.23 -18.97
C LYS A 99 -8.90 -20.33 -18.92
N LYS A 100 -9.33 -20.74 -17.71
CA LYS A 100 -10.28 -21.85 -17.50
C LYS A 100 -11.72 -21.37 -17.26
N VAL A 101 -11.95 -20.07 -17.19
CA VAL A 101 -13.25 -19.48 -16.88
C VAL A 101 -13.98 -19.09 -18.17
N ASP A 102 -15.15 -19.70 -18.38
CA ASP A 102 -16.05 -19.36 -19.49
C ASP A 102 -17.05 -18.25 -19.13
N GLU A 103 -17.34 -18.07 -17.84
CA GLU A 103 -18.31 -17.08 -17.36
C GLU A 103 -17.71 -15.67 -17.43
N GLU A 104 -18.35 -14.77 -18.19
CA GLU A 104 -17.80 -13.46 -18.55
C GLU A 104 -17.62 -12.53 -17.34
N HIS A 105 -18.56 -12.51 -16.40
CA HIS A 105 -18.46 -11.70 -15.20
C HIS A 105 -17.31 -12.13 -14.28
N VAL A 106 -17.12 -13.44 -14.11
CA VAL A 106 -16.00 -14.00 -13.34
C VAL A 106 -14.68 -13.66 -14.03
N LYS A 107 -14.62 -13.78 -15.36
CA LYS A 107 -13.42 -13.45 -16.12
C LYS A 107 -12.99 -11.99 -15.95
N LEU A 108 -13.94 -11.05 -16.05
CA LEU A 108 -13.67 -9.62 -15.86
C LEU A 108 -13.10 -9.32 -14.46
N ILE A 109 -13.64 -9.97 -13.42
CA ILE A 109 -13.15 -9.81 -12.05
C ILE A 109 -11.72 -10.37 -11.91
N LEU A 110 -11.45 -11.55 -12.46
CA LEU A 110 -10.12 -12.17 -12.41
C LEU A 110 -9.07 -11.36 -13.17
N GLU A 111 -9.42 -10.78 -14.32
CA GLU A 111 -8.55 -9.87 -15.07
C GLU A 111 -8.24 -8.59 -14.27
N GLY A 112 -9.23 -8.08 -13.51
CA GLY A 112 -9.04 -6.99 -12.57
C GLY A 112 -7.99 -7.33 -11.50
N ILE A 113 -8.15 -8.47 -10.81
CA ILE A 113 -7.21 -8.93 -9.79
C ILE A 113 -5.82 -9.14 -10.40
N LEU A 114 -5.72 -9.79 -11.57
CA LEU A 114 -4.44 -9.99 -12.26
C LEU A 114 -3.73 -8.66 -12.53
N SER A 115 -4.47 -7.64 -12.97
CA SER A 115 -3.93 -6.30 -13.17
C SER A 115 -3.41 -5.68 -11.87
N GLU A 116 -4.04 -5.95 -10.73
CA GLU A 116 -3.58 -5.49 -9.41
C GLU A 116 -2.27 -6.16 -9.03
N GLU A 117 -2.16 -7.49 -9.15
CA GLU A 117 -0.93 -8.22 -8.81
C GLU A 117 0.26 -7.80 -9.68
N TYR A 118 0.02 -7.45 -10.95
CA TYR A 118 1.06 -6.88 -11.80
C TYR A 118 1.59 -5.54 -11.25
N ARG A 119 0.72 -4.69 -10.70
CA ARG A 119 1.12 -3.44 -10.04
C ARG A 119 1.84 -3.70 -8.73
N HIS A 120 1.37 -4.65 -7.91
CA HIS A 120 2.02 -5.03 -6.65
C HIS A 120 3.45 -5.54 -6.90
N HIS A 121 3.62 -6.50 -7.81
CA HIS A 121 4.93 -7.03 -8.19
C HIS A 121 5.89 -5.94 -8.67
N THR A 122 5.40 -5.02 -9.51
CA THR A 122 6.19 -3.90 -10.01
C THR A 122 6.60 -2.96 -8.87
N SER A 123 5.68 -2.64 -7.97
CA SER A 123 5.92 -1.76 -6.83
C SER A 123 6.94 -2.36 -5.85
N LEU A 124 6.85 -3.67 -5.58
CA LEU A 124 7.81 -4.36 -4.71
C LEU A 124 9.22 -4.38 -5.30
N LYS A 125 9.36 -4.57 -6.63
CA LYS A 125 10.65 -4.47 -7.32
C LYS A 125 11.23 -3.06 -7.24
N GLN A 126 10.41 -2.03 -7.48
CA GLN A 126 10.84 -0.65 -7.36
C GLN A 126 11.30 -0.31 -5.94
N LEU A 127 10.62 -0.82 -4.91
CA LEU A 127 11.05 -0.67 -3.53
C LEU A 127 12.37 -1.41 -3.26
N TYR A 128 12.50 -2.64 -3.75
CA TYR A 128 13.74 -3.42 -3.62
C TYR A 128 14.94 -2.68 -4.21
N ASP A 129 14.79 -2.14 -5.43
CA ASP A 129 15.79 -1.37 -6.15
C ASP A 129 16.13 -0.06 -5.41
N PHE A 130 15.12 0.63 -4.86
CA PHE A 130 15.32 1.81 -4.03
C PHE A 130 16.18 1.51 -2.80
N LEU A 131 15.95 0.37 -2.17
CA LEU A 131 16.76 -0.12 -1.05
C LEU A 131 18.12 -0.68 -1.49
N GLU A 132 18.47 -0.75 -2.77
CA GLU A 132 19.83 -1.16 -3.21
C GLU A 132 20.84 -0.01 -3.19
N LYS A 133 20.39 1.25 -3.06
CA LYS A 133 21.29 2.42 -3.00
C LYS A 133 22.41 2.19 -1.98
N ILE A 134 23.66 2.23 -2.44
CA ILE A 134 24.84 1.96 -1.59
C ILE A 134 25.04 3.11 -0.60
N GLU A 135 24.77 4.34 -1.05
CA GLU A 135 24.71 5.53 -0.20
C GLU A 135 23.43 5.51 0.66
N GLY A 136 23.47 6.15 1.83
CA GLY A 136 22.32 6.24 2.73
C GLY A 136 21.13 6.93 2.04
N ILE A 137 19.90 6.51 2.39
CA ILE A 137 18.67 7.10 1.84
C ILE A 137 18.46 8.47 2.49
N THR A 138 18.31 9.51 1.66
CA THR A 138 18.06 10.89 2.10
C THR A 138 16.55 11.22 2.13
N GLU A 139 16.20 12.39 2.68
CA GLU A 139 14.82 12.89 2.64
C GLU A 139 14.33 13.14 1.20
N GLU A 140 15.19 13.70 0.34
CA GLU A 140 14.88 13.95 -1.07
C GLU A 140 14.60 12.64 -1.82
N ASP A 141 15.39 11.59 -1.55
CA ASP A 141 15.16 10.26 -2.09
C ASP A 141 13.77 9.70 -1.72
N LEU A 142 13.30 9.96 -0.49
CA LEU A 142 11.98 9.52 -0.02
C LEU A 142 10.86 10.31 -0.70
N TRP A 143 11.02 11.62 -0.86
CA TRP A 143 10.06 12.45 -1.60
C TRP A 143 9.93 11.99 -3.06
N ASP A 144 11.05 11.77 -3.74
CA ASP A 144 11.09 11.30 -5.12
C ASP A 144 10.47 9.91 -5.29
N TYR A 145 10.73 9.01 -4.33
CA TYR A 145 10.12 7.70 -4.33
C TYR A 145 8.61 7.78 -4.12
N LEU A 146 8.14 8.50 -3.09
CA LEU A 146 6.72 8.59 -2.76
C LEU A 146 5.90 9.27 -3.87
N ASN A 147 6.44 10.32 -4.51
CA ASN A 147 5.79 10.98 -5.64
C ASN A 147 5.66 10.05 -6.86
N ARG A 148 6.69 9.25 -7.17
CA ARG A 148 6.62 8.25 -8.24
C ARG A 148 5.61 7.15 -7.93
N TRP A 149 5.61 6.67 -6.69
CA TRP A 149 4.67 5.66 -6.22
C TRP A 149 3.22 6.13 -6.30
N ALA A 150 2.94 7.37 -5.87
CA ALA A 150 1.60 7.95 -5.92
C ALA A 150 1.04 7.97 -7.36
N ASN A 151 1.85 8.41 -8.34
CA ASN A 151 1.42 8.41 -9.75
C ASN A 151 1.19 7.01 -10.35
N PHE A 152 1.63 5.94 -9.68
CA PHE A 152 1.53 4.56 -10.15
C PHE A 152 0.45 3.75 -9.40
N SER A 153 0.13 4.12 -8.16
CA SER A 153 -0.62 3.28 -7.22
C SER A 153 -1.92 3.92 -6.71
N THR A 154 -2.23 5.13 -7.15
CA THR A 154 -3.51 5.83 -6.95
C THR A 154 -4.12 6.20 -8.29
#